data_AF-A0A0D2T9G5-F1
#
_entry.id   AF-A0A0D2T9G5-F1
#
_cell.length_a   1.000
_cell.length_b   1.000
_cell.length_c   1.000
_cell.angle_alpha   90.00
_cell.angle_beta   90.00
_cell.angle_gamma   90.00
#
_symmetry.space_group_name_H-M   'P 1'
#
loop_
_entity.id
_entity.type
_entity.pdbx_description
1 polymer ?
#
loop_
_entity_poly.entity_id
_entity_poly.type
_entity_poly.pdbx_seq_one_letter_code
_entity_poly.pdbx_strand_id
1 'polypeptide(L)'
;MTITAAPCVNDGCLMVRGKVVLTHVPTNIILSPGISGAAFLGSTSPISTSRHVFTLGILEGYKHLCLYRFKIWWMIPGYGKSGSEIPLETQLLLLEIKEESIVEDDDSSGPPTPTTFYVLFLPVLDGDFRTSLQGTPANELQFCAESGDANVQNSQILEPVFISSGDNPFELIKNSIKILEKHKGTFRHIENKKIPAHLDWFGWCTWDAFYTEVNPQDIKEGLQSWKTSAVARASEDFMPREPTFQTLHIASVAFNSLLLGEIVVPDWDMFHSKHDTAEFHGIARAIGGCAVYVSDKPGNHDFEILRKLVLPDGSVLRAKHAGRPTRDCLFRDPVMDGKSLLKIWNLNKLSGVVGVFNCQGAGSWPLKQTIKDMPSTPLVISGNVSPCDVEFIEDVAGENWNGDFAVYAFNSGSLSRLPMNGNIKVTLATLKCETFTISPIRVLGEGVHFAPIGLLDMYNSGGAVESIDENMKNSSELIKIKVRGCGRFGAYTSLKPRSCMVDMEEEEFIYNSENGLLTLDLTGDCNFRDIEFIY
;
A
#
# COMPACT_ATOMS: atom_id res chain seq x y z
N MET A 1 24.28 7.19 5.45
CA MET A 1 23.35 7.46 6.57
C MET A 1 23.47 8.93 6.93
N THR A 2 22.52 9.74 6.49
CA THR A 2 22.37 11.09 7.01
C THR A 2 21.83 10.95 8.43
N ILE A 3 22.53 11.48 9.44
CA ILE A 3 22.02 11.50 10.81
C ILE A 3 20.87 12.51 10.83
N THR A 4 19.63 12.04 10.78
CA THR A 4 18.45 12.90 10.91
C THR A 4 18.47 13.51 12.30
N ALA A 5 18.44 14.84 12.39
CA ALA A 5 18.37 15.54 13.67
C ALA A 5 17.10 15.10 14.42
N ALA A 6 17.26 14.69 15.68
CA ALA A 6 16.14 14.32 16.53
C ALA A 6 15.17 15.50 16.71
N PRO A 7 13.86 15.26 16.86
CA PRO A 7 12.91 16.28 17.25
C PRO A 7 13.40 17.02 18.51
N CYS A 8 13.11 18.30 18.62
CA CYS A 8 13.39 19.10 19.82
C CYS A 8 12.28 20.12 20.07
N VAL A 9 12.14 20.57 21.32
CA VAL A 9 11.27 21.70 21.65
C VAL A 9 12.15 22.90 21.95
N ASN A 10 11.97 23.99 21.20
CA ASN A 10 12.67 25.25 21.41
C ASN A 10 11.68 26.42 21.36
N ASP A 11 11.77 27.35 22.32
CA ASP A 11 10.92 28.55 22.39
C ASP A 11 9.41 28.29 22.20
N GLY A 12 8.90 27.21 22.83
CA GLY A 12 7.49 26.82 22.71
C GLY A 12 7.11 26.23 21.34
N CYS A 13 8.07 25.79 20.54
CA CYS A 13 7.85 25.19 19.23
C CYS A 13 8.46 23.78 19.16
N LEU A 14 7.71 22.82 18.62
CA LEU A 14 8.23 21.49 18.28
C LEU A 14 8.90 21.58 16.90
N MET A 15 10.20 21.35 16.88
CA MET A 15 11.04 21.40 15.69
C MET A 15 11.36 19.98 15.22
N VAL A 16 11.24 19.72 13.92
CA VAL A 16 11.69 18.48 13.27
C VAL A 16 12.51 18.85 12.05
N ARG A 17 13.76 18.38 11.99
CA ARG A 17 14.73 18.73 10.94
C ARG A 17 14.83 20.26 10.68
N GLY A 18 14.78 21.06 11.75
CA GLY A 18 14.84 22.52 11.67
C GLY A 18 13.57 23.23 11.21
N LYS A 19 12.47 22.51 10.95
CA LYS A 19 11.15 23.10 10.65
C LYS A 19 10.24 23.09 11.88
N VAL A 20 9.50 24.18 12.09
CA VAL A 20 8.47 24.28 13.14
C VAL A 20 7.28 23.43 12.74
N VAL A 21 7.01 22.34 13.45
CA VAL A 21 5.87 21.45 13.19
C VAL A 21 4.67 21.80 14.06
N LEU A 22 4.89 22.11 15.34
CA LEU A 22 3.87 22.62 16.26
C LEU A 22 4.34 23.93 16.89
N THR A 23 3.42 24.88 17.03
CA THR A 23 3.66 26.10 17.82
C THR A 23 2.91 26.04 19.14
N HIS A 24 3.22 26.94 20.08
CA HIS A 24 2.54 27.02 21.38
C HIS A 24 2.55 25.69 22.16
N VAL A 25 3.66 24.94 22.08
CA VAL A 25 3.88 23.70 22.82
C VAL A 25 3.88 24.00 24.33
N PRO A 26 2.95 23.43 25.12
CA PRO A 26 2.87 23.69 26.55
C PRO A 26 4.11 23.21 27.33
N THR A 27 4.40 23.87 28.46
CA THR A 27 5.59 23.58 29.28
C THR A 27 5.56 22.22 29.98
N ASN A 28 4.39 21.59 30.08
CA ASN A 28 4.24 20.25 30.64
C ASN A 28 4.38 19.13 29.59
N ILE A 29 4.69 19.46 28.33
CA ILE A 29 5.06 18.47 27.32
C ILE A 29 6.51 18.05 27.55
N ILE A 30 6.72 16.75 27.57
CA ILE A 30 8.01 16.10 27.76
C ILE A 30 8.40 15.47 26.43
N LEU A 31 9.61 15.76 25.97
CA LEU A 31 10.19 15.11 24.81
C LEU A 31 11.30 14.15 25.25
N SER A 32 11.04 12.85 25.10
CA SER A 32 12.00 11.80 25.43
C SER A 32 12.71 11.34 24.16
N PRO A 33 14.05 11.37 24.09
CA PRO A 33 14.76 10.93 22.89
C PRO A 33 14.58 9.43 22.68
N GLY A 34 14.32 9.05 21.42
CA GLY A 34 14.23 7.66 20.97
C GLY A 34 15.47 7.23 20.18
N ILE A 35 15.42 6.00 19.67
CA ILE A 35 16.49 5.44 18.83
C ILE A 35 16.41 6.04 17.42
N SER A 36 17.56 6.20 16.76
CA SER A 36 17.65 6.59 15.33
C SER A 36 16.98 7.92 14.97
N GLY A 37 17.07 8.92 15.85
CA GLY A 37 16.50 10.26 15.60
C GLY A 37 14.99 10.34 15.75
N ALA A 38 14.35 9.30 16.29
CA ALA A 38 12.96 9.37 16.75
C ALA A 38 12.88 9.97 18.16
N ALA A 39 11.67 10.30 18.61
CA ALA A 39 11.39 10.74 19.97
C ALA A 39 9.99 10.31 20.42
N PHE A 40 9.70 10.48 21.70
CA PHE A 40 8.37 10.36 22.27
C PHE A 40 7.91 11.68 22.86
N LEU A 41 6.66 12.06 22.56
CA LEU A 41 5.98 13.20 23.16
C LEU A 41 5.07 12.67 24.28
N GLY A 42 5.38 13.02 25.52
CA GLY A 42 4.61 12.70 26.71
C GLY A 42 4.17 13.94 27.49
N SER A 43 3.45 13.74 28.58
CA SER A 43 3.04 14.82 29.49
C SER A 43 2.76 14.31 30.90
N THR A 44 2.66 15.25 31.84
CA THR A 44 2.32 14.99 33.24
C THR A 44 1.17 15.88 33.69
N SER A 45 0.37 15.34 34.62
CA SER A 45 -0.76 16.00 35.24
C SER A 45 -0.58 15.98 36.77
N PRO A 46 -1.04 17.02 37.50
CA PRO A 46 -1.06 16.98 38.96
C PRO A 46 -2.11 16.01 39.53
N ILE A 47 -3.04 15.53 38.71
CA ILE A 47 -4.13 14.64 39.12
C ILE A 47 -3.91 13.26 38.50
N SER A 48 -4.02 12.21 39.31
CA SER A 48 -4.06 10.84 38.80
C SER A 48 -5.48 10.51 38.33
N THR A 49 -5.62 10.06 37.08
CA THR A 49 -6.92 9.65 36.52
C THR A 49 -6.73 8.51 35.52
N SER A 50 -7.83 7.85 35.15
CA SER A 50 -7.87 6.82 34.11
C SER A 50 -7.96 7.38 32.68
N ARG A 51 -8.08 8.71 32.52
CA ARG A 51 -8.20 9.37 31.22
C ARG A 51 -7.63 10.79 31.25
N HIS A 52 -6.62 11.04 30.44
CA HIS A 52 -6.02 12.35 30.23
C HIS A 52 -6.20 12.84 28.80
N VAL A 53 -6.31 14.15 28.63
CA VAL A 53 -6.19 14.83 27.34
C VAL A 53 -5.17 15.95 27.50
N PHE A 54 -4.11 15.91 26.70
CA PHE A 54 -3.03 16.89 26.73
C PHE A 54 -2.88 17.56 25.37
N THR A 55 -2.72 18.88 25.36
CA THR A 55 -2.42 19.66 24.16
C THR A 55 -0.93 19.57 23.84
N LEU A 56 -0.58 19.14 22.63
CA LEU A 56 0.78 19.09 22.11
C LEU A 56 1.22 20.44 21.52
N GLY A 57 0.28 21.24 21.04
CA GLY A 57 0.51 22.55 20.42
C GLY A 57 -0.46 22.79 19.26
N ILE A 58 -0.28 23.89 18.54
CA ILE A 58 -1.07 24.26 17.36
C ILE A 58 -0.40 23.69 16.11
N LEU A 59 -1.17 22.96 15.30
CA LEU A 59 -0.76 22.41 14.00
C LEU A 59 -1.49 23.14 12.87
N GLU A 60 -0.76 23.85 12.02
CA GLU A 60 -1.32 24.57 10.88
C GLU A 60 -0.38 24.54 9.68
N GLY A 61 -0.94 24.60 8.47
CA GLY A 61 -0.19 24.82 7.23
C GLY A 61 0.40 23.57 6.58
N TYR A 62 0.34 22.40 7.22
CA TYR A 62 0.87 21.15 6.69
C TYR A 62 -0.25 20.24 6.17
N LYS A 63 -0.14 19.81 4.91
CA LYS A 63 -1.00 18.74 4.42
C LYS A 63 -0.78 17.49 5.26
N HIS A 64 -1.87 16.85 5.65
CA HIS A 64 -1.79 15.64 6.44
C HIS A 64 -2.72 14.55 5.91
N LEU A 65 -2.30 13.32 6.19
CA LEU A 65 -3.09 12.11 6.16
C LEU A 65 -3.24 11.63 7.61
N CYS A 66 -4.45 11.29 8.02
CA CYS A 66 -4.69 10.58 9.27
C CYS A 66 -5.43 9.27 9.02
N LEU A 67 -5.19 8.26 9.85
CA LEU A 67 -6.02 7.07 9.95
C LEU A 67 -6.74 7.15 11.29
N TYR A 68 -8.06 7.24 11.28
CA TYR A 68 -8.84 7.44 12.51
C TYR A 68 -9.98 6.44 12.62
N ARG A 69 -10.30 6.06 13.87
CA ARG A 69 -11.39 5.14 14.15
C ARG A 69 -12.73 5.86 14.09
N PHE A 70 -13.48 5.66 13.01
CA PHE A 70 -14.87 6.13 12.90
C PHE A 70 -15.87 5.17 13.58
N LYS A 71 -15.44 3.95 13.88
CA LYS A 71 -16.13 2.94 14.70
C LYS A 71 -15.16 2.39 15.74
N ILE A 72 -15.68 1.67 16.73
CA ILE A 72 -14.87 1.05 17.78
C ILE A 72 -13.86 0.00 17.25
N TRP A 73 -14.04 -0.51 16.02
CA TRP A 73 -13.15 -1.50 15.40
C TRP A 73 -12.42 -0.99 14.15
N TRP A 74 -13.01 -0.04 13.40
CA TRP A 74 -12.56 0.26 12.04
C TRP A 74 -12.03 1.67 11.85
N MET A 75 -10.95 1.75 11.08
CA MET A 75 -10.33 3.00 10.65
C MET A 75 -10.71 3.37 9.22
N ILE A 76 -10.71 4.67 8.94
CA ILE A 76 -10.77 5.23 7.59
C ILE A 76 -9.75 6.37 7.46
N PRO A 77 -9.32 6.73 6.24
CA PRO A 77 -8.44 7.86 6.05
C PRO A 77 -9.18 9.20 6.25
N GLY A 78 -8.46 10.19 6.75
CA GLY A 78 -8.85 11.60 6.80
C GLY A 78 -7.72 12.47 6.26
N TYR A 79 -8.08 13.64 5.75
CA TYR A 79 -7.17 14.55 5.06
C TYR A 79 -7.47 15.98 5.46
N GLY A 80 -6.44 16.83 5.50
CA GLY A 80 -6.61 18.24 5.85
C GLY A 80 -5.29 19.00 5.82
N LYS A 81 -5.33 20.23 6.35
CA LYS A 81 -4.16 21.12 6.47
C LYS A 81 -4.00 21.78 7.84
N SER A 82 -4.93 21.51 8.76
CA SER A 82 -5.00 22.16 10.07
C SER A 82 -5.36 21.17 11.17
N GLY A 83 -4.99 21.49 12.41
CA GLY A 83 -5.27 20.65 13.58
C GLY A 83 -6.75 20.38 13.75
N SER A 84 -7.64 21.33 13.42
CA SER A 84 -9.09 21.17 13.54
C SER A 84 -9.70 20.12 12.61
N GLU A 85 -8.99 19.73 11.56
CA GLU A 85 -9.42 18.69 10.62
C GLU A 85 -8.99 17.28 11.06
N ILE A 86 -8.21 17.16 12.14
CA ILE A 86 -7.77 15.87 12.68
C ILE A 86 -8.91 15.26 13.51
N PRO A 87 -9.52 14.15 13.07
CA PRO A 87 -10.64 13.56 13.78
C PRO A 87 -10.23 12.97 15.14
N LEU A 88 -11.21 12.89 16.03
CA LEU A 88 -11.12 12.10 17.25
C LEU A 88 -10.74 10.65 16.92
N GLU A 89 -9.98 10.01 17.82
CA GLU A 89 -9.51 8.64 17.66
C GLU A 89 -8.56 8.41 16.47
N THR A 90 -7.74 9.40 16.12
CA THR A 90 -6.67 9.25 15.13
C THR A 90 -5.57 8.33 15.68
N GLN A 91 -5.25 7.27 14.94
CA GLN A 91 -4.27 6.22 15.27
C GLN A 91 -2.95 6.35 14.48
N LEU A 92 -2.93 7.18 13.44
CA LEU A 92 -1.73 7.55 12.69
C LEU A 92 -1.95 8.95 12.11
N LEU A 93 -0.95 9.81 12.19
CA LEU A 93 -0.93 11.11 11.53
C LEU A 93 0.40 11.26 10.79
N LEU A 94 0.32 11.50 9.48
CA LEU A 94 1.46 11.70 8.59
C LEU A 94 1.38 13.11 7.99
N LEU A 95 2.44 13.89 8.12
CA LEU A 95 2.55 15.25 7.57
C LEU A 95 3.47 15.27 6.35
N GLU A 96 3.09 16.01 5.30
CA GLU A 96 3.96 16.38 4.17
C GLU A 96 4.59 17.75 4.46
N ILE A 97 5.92 17.79 4.57
CA ILE A 97 6.69 19.02 4.76
C ILE A 97 7.50 19.30 3.50
N LYS A 98 7.28 20.48 2.92
CA LYS A 98 8.06 20.98 1.79
C LYS A 98 9.11 21.96 2.27
N GLU A 99 10.33 21.77 1.82
CA GLU A 99 11.46 22.64 2.08
C GLU A 99 11.90 23.31 0.78
N GLU A 100 12.12 24.63 0.82
CA GLU A 100 12.76 25.34 -0.28
C GLU A 100 14.23 24.91 -0.30
N SER A 101 14.70 24.35 -1.42
CA SER A 101 16.09 23.88 -1.51
C SER A 101 17.04 25.06 -1.49
N ILE A 102 17.95 25.10 -0.51
CA ILE A 102 18.96 26.14 -0.31
C ILE A 102 20.21 25.87 -1.17
N VAL A 103 20.13 24.97 -2.17
CA VAL A 103 21.26 24.66 -3.04
C VAL A 103 21.29 25.71 -4.15
N GLU A 104 22.10 26.75 -3.95
CA GLU A 104 22.68 27.52 -5.05
C GLU A 104 23.68 26.61 -5.76
N ASP A 105 23.20 25.69 -6.60
CA ASP A 105 24.07 25.08 -7.60
C ASP A 105 24.32 26.14 -8.67
N ASP A 106 25.54 26.70 -8.65
CA ASP A 106 26.05 27.78 -9.53
C ASP A 106 26.00 27.42 -11.04
N ASP A 107 25.52 26.21 -11.40
CA ASP A 107 25.41 25.70 -12.77
C ASP A 107 24.02 25.14 -13.14
N SER A 108 22.99 25.24 -12.29
CA SER A 108 21.64 24.78 -12.64
C SER A 108 20.69 25.96 -12.95
N SER A 109 20.40 26.19 -14.23
CA SER A 109 19.50 27.25 -14.72
C SER A 109 17.99 26.93 -14.51
N GLY A 110 17.66 26.09 -13.52
CA GLY A 110 16.30 25.70 -13.17
C GLY A 110 15.91 26.22 -11.78
N PRO A 111 14.62 26.49 -11.51
CA PRO A 111 14.19 26.85 -10.18
C PRO A 111 14.50 25.70 -9.19
N PRO A 112 14.94 26.01 -7.96
CA PRO A 112 15.21 25.02 -6.92
C PRO A 112 14.01 24.06 -6.73
N THR A 113 14.22 22.75 -6.91
CA THR A 113 13.17 21.75 -6.67
C THR A 113 13.00 21.57 -5.16
N PRO A 114 11.83 21.86 -4.57
CA PRO A 114 11.64 21.76 -3.14
C PRO A 114 11.80 20.32 -2.67
N THR A 115 12.70 20.08 -1.72
CA THR A 115 12.87 18.79 -1.07
C THR A 115 11.64 18.54 -0.19
N THR A 116 11.05 17.36 -0.29
CA THR A 116 9.89 16.98 0.52
C THR A 116 10.31 15.91 1.51
N PHE A 117 9.98 16.08 2.78
CA PHE A 117 10.11 15.04 3.79
C PHE A 117 8.81 14.91 4.59
N TYR A 118 8.71 13.82 5.34
CA TYR A 118 7.52 13.45 6.06
C TYR A 118 7.79 13.39 7.56
N VAL A 119 6.77 13.74 8.35
CA VAL A 119 6.79 13.58 9.82
C VAL A 119 5.63 12.68 10.22
N LEU A 120 5.95 11.62 10.95
CA LEU A 120 4.99 10.66 11.46
C LEU A 120 4.75 10.92 12.94
N PHE A 121 3.47 11.04 13.33
CA PHE A 121 3.01 10.96 14.72
C PHE A 121 2.21 9.66 14.86
N LEU A 122 2.67 8.79 15.76
CA LEU A 122 2.08 7.48 15.97
C LEU A 122 1.74 7.30 17.45
N PRO A 123 0.45 7.35 17.82
CA PRO A 123 -0.02 6.92 19.13
C PRO A 123 0.36 5.48 19.41
N VAL A 124 0.89 5.24 20.61
CA VAL A 124 1.29 3.91 21.08
C VAL A 124 0.79 3.67 22.50
N LEU A 125 0.91 2.42 22.95
CA LEU A 125 0.64 2.06 24.33
C LEU A 125 1.73 2.61 25.25
N ASP A 126 1.30 3.13 26.39
CA ASP A 126 2.17 3.52 27.50
C ASP A 126 1.69 2.86 28.80
N GLY A 127 2.33 1.75 29.15
CA GLY A 127 1.83 0.84 30.18
C GLY A 127 0.42 0.35 29.85
N ASP A 128 -0.50 0.52 30.81
CA ASP A 128 -1.90 0.12 30.69
C ASP A 128 -2.78 1.16 29.96
N PHE A 129 -2.19 2.23 29.40
CA PHE A 129 -2.91 3.31 28.72
C PHE A 129 -2.79 3.18 27.21
N ARG A 130 -3.94 3.23 26.53
CA ARG A 130 -4.08 3.44 25.09
C ARG A 130 -4.02 4.93 24.78
N THR A 131 -3.37 5.27 23.67
CA THR A 131 -3.30 6.65 23.18
C THR A 131 -4.02 6.79 21.84
N SER A 132 -4.68 7.93 21.63
CA SER A 132 -5.10 8.40 20.31
C SER A 132 -4.87 9.91 20.15
N LEU A 133 -4.85 10.41 18.91
CA LEU A 133 -4.79 11.85 18.60
C LEU A 133 -6.18 12.40 18.28
N GLN A 134 -6.32 13.71 18.48
CA GLN A 134 -7.50 14.47 18.11
C GLN A 134 -7.15 15.95 17.87
N GLY A 135 -7.94 16.61 17.03
CA GLY A 135 -7.90 18.05 16.82
C GLY A 135 -8.91 18.83 17.66
N THR A 136 -8.69 20.13 17.84
CA THR A 136 -9.68 21.07 18.39
C THR A 136 -10.06 22.15 17.35
N PRO A 137 -11.20 22.85 17.51
CA PRO A 137 -11.55 23.99 16.65
C PRO A 137 -10.51 25.13 16.62
N ALA A 138 -9.60 25.17 17.61
CA ALA A 138 -8.50 26.13 17.69
C ALA A 138 -7.20 25.61 17.04
N ASN A 139 -7.28 24.55 16.23
CA ASN A 139 -6.13 23.89 15.58
C ASN A 139 -5.12 23.27 16.55
N GLU A 140 -5.50 23.05 17.80
CA GLU A 140 -4.66 22.32 18.74
C GLU A 140 -4.66 20.84 18.39
N LEU A 141 -3.46 20.26 18.28
CA LEU A 141 -3.27 18.81 18.28
C LEU A 141 -3.20 18.34 19.73
N GLN A 142 -4.03 17.36 20.08
CA GLN A 142 -4.07 16.76 21.40
C GLN A 142 -3.82 15.25 21.31
N PHE A 143 -3.28 14.68 22.38
CA PHE A 143 -3.38 13.23 22.60
C PHE A 143 -4.32 12.93 23.77
N CYS A 144 -5.12 11.89 23.61
CA CYS A 144 -5.96 11.31 24.65
C CYS A 144 -5.32 10.00 25.09
N ALA A 145 -5.00 9.87 26.38
CA ALA A 145 -4.47 8.64 26.97
C ALA A 145 -5.50 8.08 27.96
N GLU A 146 -5.96 6.85 27.78
CA GLU A 146 -6.97 6.22 28.62
C GLU A 146 -6.69 4.74 28.89
N SER A 147 -6.95 4.30 30.12
CA SER A 147 -6.82 2.89 30.51
C SER A 147 -8.10 2.08 30.28
N GLY A 148 -9.25 2.76 30.20
CA GLY A 148 -10.57 2.11 30.12
C GLY A 148 -11.08 1.53 31.45
N ASP A 149 -10.33 1.66 32.54
CA ASP A 149 -10.70 1.22 33.89
C ASP A 149 -10.49 2.36 34.89
N ALA A 150 -11.55 2.74 35.60
CA ALA A 150 -11.52 3.82 36.59
C ALA A 150 -10.52 3.57 37.74
N ASN A 151 -10.12 2.31 37.98
CA ASN A 151 -9.15 1.93 39.00
C ASN A 151 -7.71 1.96 38.50
N VAL A 152 -7.49 1.91 37.18
CA VAL A 152 -6.16 1.99 36.57
C VAL A 152 -5.90 3.47 36.25
N GLN A 153 -5.27 4.15 37.19
CA GLN A 153 -5.00 5.58 37.12
C GLN A 153 -3.50 5.84 37.06
N ASN A 154 -3.12 6.89 36.34
CA ASN A 154 -1.75 7.39 36.31
C ASN A 154 -1.79 8.92 36.25
N SER A 155 -0.72 9.59 36.67
CA SER A 155 -0.55 11.04 36.54
C SER A 155 0.51 11.41 35.49
N GLN A 156 1.25 10.43 34.98
CA GLN A 156 2.33 10.62 34.02
C GLN A 156 2.17 9.66 32.84
N ILE A 157 2.20 10.21 31.63
CA ILE A 157 2.15 9.45 30.38
C ILE A 157 3.37 9.89 29.56
N LEU A 158 4.45 9.11 29.57
CA LEU A 158 5.79 9.53 29.14
C LEU A 158 6.10 9.17 27.68
N GLU A 159 5.56 8.06 27.18
CA GLU A 159 5.78 7.59 25.82
C GLU A 159 4.49 7.34 24.99
N PRO A 160 3.46 8.20 25.05
CA PRO A 160 2.17 7.95 24.40
C PRO A 160 2.19 8.20 22.88
N VAL A 161 3.02 9.12 22.39
CA VAL A 161 3.08 9.49 20.97
C VAL A 161 4.51 9.40 20.48
N PHE A 162 4.77 8.45 19.60
CA PHE A 162 6.04 8.31 18.90
C PHE A 162 6.11 9.30 17.73
N ILE A 163 7.24 9.98 17.56
CA ILE A 163 7.50 10.90 16.45
C ILE A 163 8.80 10.55 15.72
N SER A 164 8.74 10.54 14.39
CA SER A 164 9.89 10.29 13.52
C SER A 164 9.75 11.06 12.20
N SER A 165 10.85 11.17 11.44
CA SER A 165 10.82 11.82 10.11
C SER A 165 11.71 11.12 9.10
N GLY A 166 11.41 11.30 7.81
CA GLY A 166 12.15 10.68 6.70
C GLY A 166 11.72 11.20 5.33
N ASP A 167 12.51 10.92 4.30
CA ASP A 167 12.27 11.41 2.94
C ASP A 167 11.31 10.52 2.13
N ASN A 168 11.10 9.28 2.58
CA ASN A 168 10.18 8.31 2.00
C ASN A 168 9.11 7.92 3.03
N PRO A 169 7.82 8.11 2.77
CA PRO A 169 6.77 7.88 3.77
C PRO A 169 6.57 6.39 4.07
N PHE A 170 6.84 5.50 3.11
CA PHE A 170 6.70 4.06 3.30
C PHE A 170 7.86 3.50 4.14
N GLU A 171 9.09 3.92 3.85
CA GLU A 171 10.25 3.58 4.70
C GLU A 171 10.11 4.18 6.11
N LEU A 172 9.60 5.41 6.22
CA LEU A 172 9.36 6.07 7.49
C LEU A 172 8.45 5.23 8.38
N ILE A 173 7.29 4.80 7.87
CA ILE A 173 6.35 3.97 8.64
C ILE A 173 6.99 2.62 8.98
N LYS A 174 7.57 1.92 8.00
CA LYS A 174 8.26 0.63 8.19
C LYS A 174 9.33 0.69 9.29
N ASN A 175 10.25 1.65 9.18
CA ASN A 175 11.34 1.80 10.14
C ASN A 175 10.83 2.23 11.52
N SER A 176 9.78 3.04 11.59
CA SER A 176 9.14 3.44 12.85
C SER A 176 8.54 2.24 13.58
N ILE A 177 7.86 1.33 12.88
CA ILE A 177 7.32 0.10 13.47
C ILE A 177 8.44 -0.84 13.93
N LYS A 178 9.56 -0.94 13.19
CA LYS A 178 10.75 -1.70 13.63
C LYS A 178 11.43 -1.11 14.86
N ILE A 179 11.48 0.22 14.98
CA ILE A 179 12.00 0.90 16.18
C ILE A 179 11.10 0.59 17.37
N LEU A 180 9.78 0.69 17.19
CA LEU A 180 8.79 0.40 18.24
C LEU A 180 8.79 -1.07 18.65
N GLU A 181 8.99 -2.01 17.71
CA GLU A 181 9.15 -3.44 18.02
C GLU A 181 10.31 -3.65 19.01
N LYS A 182 11.48 -3.05 18.73
CA LYS A 182 12.67 -3.15 19.58
C LYS A 182 12.50 -2.43 20.92
N HIS A 183 11.86 -1.26 20.92
CA HIS A 183 11.71 -0.42 22.10
C HIS A 183 10.63 -0.94 23.07
N LYS A 184 9.46 -1.32 22.55
CA LYS A 184 8.32 -1.78 23.36
C LYS A 184 8.36 -3.27 23.64
N GLY A 185 8.84 -4.09 22.70
CA GLY A 185 8.95 -5.55 22.88
C GLY A 185 7.60 -6.30 23.00
N THR A 186 6.47 -5.65 22.70
CA THR A 186 5.11 -6.19 22.89
C THR A 186 4.48 -6.79 21.62
N PHE A 187 5.09 -6.55 20.46
CA PHE A 187 4.61 -7.04 19.17
C PHE A 187 5.81 -7.37 18.27
N ARG A 188 5.54 -7.89 17.06
CA ARG A 188 6.56 -8.14 16.04
C ARG A 188 6.20 -7.46 14.73
N HIS A 189 7.22 -6.95 14.04
CA HIS A 189 7.08 -6.49 12.66
C HIS A 189 6.74 -7.68 11.75
N ILE A 190 6.00 -7.43 10.66
CA ILE A 190 5.53 -8.49 9.75
C ILE A 190 6.65 -9.36 9.18
N GLU A 191 7.82 -8.78 8.91
CA GLU A 191 9.01 -9.51 8.42
C GLU A 191 9.54 -10.55 9.41
N ASN A 192 9.21 -10.41 10.71
CA ASN A 192 9.59 -11.34 11.77
C ASN A 192 8.47 -12.35 12.11
N LYS A 193 7.40 -12.39 11.30
CA LYS A 193 6.27 -13.31 11.46
C LYS A 193 6.23 -14.34 10.32
N LYS A 194 5.69 -15.52 10.63
CA LYS A 194 5.43 -16.54 9.62
C LYS A 194 4.12 -16.21 8.91
N ILE A 195 4.21 -15.91 7.62
CA ILE A 195 3.02 -15.73 6.77
C ILE A 195 2.35 -17.09 6.55
N PRO A 196 1.02 -17.22 6.77
CA PRO A 196 0.30 -18.46 6.53
C PRO A 196 0.30 -18.84 5.04
N ALA A 197 0.67 -20.09 4.75
CA ALA A 197 0.75 -20.58 3.36
C ALA A 197 -0.60 -20.55 2.63
N HIS A 198 -1.73 -20.62 3.35
CA HIS A 198 -3.06 -20.60 2.75
C HIS A 198 -3.39 -19.27 2.03
N LEU A 199 -2.64 -18.19 2.29
CA LEU A 199 -2.82 -16.92 1.58
C LEU A 199 -2.41 -16.99 0.11
N ASP A 200 -1.58 -17.96 -0.26
CA ASP A 200 -1.17 -18.22 -1.65
C ASP A 200 -2.17 -19.11 -2.40
N TRP A 201 -3.31 -19.42 -1.78
CA TRP A 201 -4.37 -20.26 -2.33
C TRP A 201 -5.70 -19.53 -2.34
N PHE A 202 -6.48 -19.80 -3.37
CA PHE A 202 -7.87 -19.37 -3.44
C PHE A 202 -8.69 -20.01 -2.31
N GLY A 203 -9.60 -19.23 -1.72
CA GLY A 203 -10.41 -19.73 -0.62
C GLY A 203 -11.84 -19.19 -0.60
N TRP A 204 -12.63 -19.75 0.30
CA TRP A 204 -14.00 -19.34 0.58
C TRP A 204 -14.08 -18.82 2.01
N CYS A 205 -14.68 -17.64 2.19
CA CYS A 205 -14.98 -17.13 3.52
C CYS A 205 -16.33 -17.70 3.99
N THR A 206 -16.31 -18.47 5.08
CA THR A 206 -17.49 -19.11 5.68
C THR A 206 -18.24 -18.23 6.68
N TRP A 207 -17.83 -16.97 6.87
CA TRP A 207 -18.27 -16.02 7.91
C TRP A 207 -18.01 -16.49 9.35
N ASP A 208 -17.58 -15.55 10.21
CA ASP A 208 -17.43 -15.61 11.67
C ASP A 208 -16.74 -16.84 12.30
N ALA A 209 -15.54 -16.64 12.84
CA ALA A 209 -14.79 -17.66 13.58
C ALA A 209 -15.50 -18.19 14.84
N PHE A 210 -16.44 -17.41 15.42
CA PHE A 210 -17.19 -17.78 16.63
C PHE A 210 -18.69 -17.96 16.39
N TYR A 211 -19.20 -17.70 15.17
CA TYR A 211 -20.64 -17.64 14.88
C TYR A 211 -21.44 -17.01 16.03
N THR A 212 -22.25 -17.80 16.74
CA THR A 212 -23.09 -17.36 17.87
C THR A 212 -22.57 -17.79 19.24
N GLU A 213 -21.45 -18.52 19.34
CA GLU A 213 -20.96 -19.16 20.57
C GLU A 213 -19.72 -18.47 21.16
N VAL A 214 -19.81 -17.15 21.34
CA VAL A 214 -18.72 -16.36 21.95
C VAL A 214 -18.55 -16.74 23.42
N ASN A 215 -17.36 -17.25 23.79
CA ASN A 215 -17.03 -17.55 25.19
C ASN A 215 -15.64 -17.01 25.60
N PRO A 216 -15.39 -16.79 26.91
CA PRO A 216 -14.15 -16.18 27.38
C PRO A 216 -12.88 -16.98 27.05
N GLN A 217 -12.97 -18.31 26.99
CA GLN A 217 -11.82 -19.16 26.69
C GLN A 217 -11.39 -18.96 25.24
N ASP A 218 -12.34 -18.99 24.32
CA ASP A 218 -12.11 -18.79 22.89
C ASP A 218 -11.62 -17.37 22.56
N ILE A 219 -12.12 -16.34 23.27
CA ILE A 219 -11.58 -14.98 23.17
C ILE A 219 -10.10 -14.97 23.60
N LYS A 220 -9.78 -15.61 24.74
CA LYS A 220 -8.41 -15.67 25.24
C LYS A 220 -7.49 -16.42 24.28
N GLU A 221 -7.95 -17.52 23.70
CA GLU A 221 -7.21 -18.30 22.70
C GLU A 221 -7.01 -17.50 21.41
N GLY A 222 -8.04 -16.80 20.93
CA GLY A 222 -7.95 -15.84 19.84
C GLY A 222 -6.87 -14.79 20.11
N LEU A 223 -6.88 -14.15 21.28
CA LEU A 223 -5.86 -13.17 21.67
C LEU A 223 -4.45 -13.78 21.79
N GLN A 224 -4.31 -15.03 22.24
CA GLN A 224 -3.00 -15.69 22.23
C GLN A 224 -2.54 -16.01 20.81
N SER A 225 -3.45 -16.41 19.92
CA SER A 225 -3.11 -16.72 18.52
C SER A 225 -2.56 -15.51 17.79
N TRP A 226 -2.98 -14.28 18.14
CA TRP A 226 -2.44 -13.02 17.61
C TRP A 226 -0.93 -12.83 17.82
N LYS A 227 -0.32 -13.46 18.84
CA LYS A 227 1.14 -13.45 19.03
C LYS A 227 1.87 -14.14 17.88
N THR A 228 1.20 -15.07 17.22
CA THR A 228 1.73 -15.87 16.11
C THR A 228 1.03 -15.59 14.77
N SER A 229 -0.19 -15.04 14.81
CA SER A 229 -0.94 -14.69 13.61
C SER A 229 -0.24 -13.54 12.89
N ALA A 230 -0.12 -13.72 11.59
CA ALA A 230 0.37 -12.70 10.69
C ALA A 230 -0.75 -12.14 9.83
N VAL A 231 -2.03 -12.38 10.13
CA VAL A 231 -3.17 -11.94 9.31
C VAL A 231 -4.24 -11.30 10.19
N ALA A 232 -4.78 -10.16 9.76
CA ALA A 232 -5.94 -9.56 10.40
C ALA A 232 -6.75 -8.70 9.43
N ARG A 233 -8.07 -8.62 9.66
CA ARG A 233 -8.99 -7.74 8.93
C ARG A 233 -8.55 -6.28 9.07
N ALA A 234 -8.48 -5.59 7.93
CA ALA A 234 -7.91 -4.24 7.86
C ALA A 234 -8.93 -3.13 7.62
N SER A 235 -10.19 -3.47 7.37
CA SER A 235 -11.28 -2.51 7.19
C SER A 235 -12.62 -3.12 7.58
N GLU A 236 -13.65 -2.26 7.57
CA GLU A 236 -15.06 -2.67 7.57
C GLU A 236 -15.35 -3.75 6.52
N ASP A 237 -16.38 -4.56 6.81
CA ASP A 237 -16.79 -5.66 5.95
C ASP A 237 -17.14 -5.21 4.52
N PHE A 238 -16.87 -6.11 3.57
CA PHE A 238 -17.43 -6.04 2.24
C PHE A 238 -18.95 -6.20 2.31
N MET A 239 -19.67 -5.16 1.91
CA MET A 239 -21.14 -5.12 1.92
C MET A 239 -21.69 -5.18 0.49
N PRO A 240 -21.94 -6.38 -0.09
CA PRO A 240 -22.35 -6.52 -1.49
C PRO A 240 -23.68 -5.84 -1.83
N ARG A 241 -24.51 -5.56 -0.83
CA ARG A 241 -25.83 -4.93 -1.03
C ARG A 241 -25.83 -3.42 -0.83
N GLU A 242 -24.68 -2.83 -0.52
CA GLU A 242 -24.52 -1.40 -0.29
C GLU A 242 -23.65 -0.78 -1.39
N PRO A 243 -24.26 -0.29 -2.50
CA PRO A 243 -23.51 0.24 -3.65
C PRO A 243 -22.58 1.39 -3.28
N THR A 244 -22.94 2.18 -2.27
CA THR A 244 -22.14 3.32 -1.83
C THR A 244 -20.89 2.92 -1.04
N PHE A 245 -20.77 1.66 -0.61
CA PHE A 245 -19.63 1.19 0.18
C PHE A 245 -18.52 0.56 -0.66
N GLN A 246 -18.76 0.26 -1.94
CA GLN A 246 -17.81 -0.48 -2.79
C GLN A 246 -16.48 0.27 -2.94
N THR A 247 -16.54 1.59 -3.21
CA THR A 247 -15.34 2.42 -3.35
C THR A 247 -14.69 2.73 -2.00
N LEU A 248 -15.51 2.95 -0.97
CA LEU A 248 -15.04 3.19 0.40
C LEU A 248 -14.23 2.00 0.91
N HIS A 249 -14.72 0.78 0.72
CA HIS A 249 -14.04 -0.43 1.16
C HIS A 249 -12.62 -0.50 0.62
N ILE A 250 -12.43 -0.34 -0.70
CA ILE A 250 -11.11 -0.41 -1.34
C ILE A 250 -10.20 0.74 -0.89
N ALA A 251 -10.74 1.96 -0.80
CA ALA A 251 -9.96 3.09 -0.30
C ALA A 251 -9.55 2.90 1.17
N SER A 252 -10.48 2.55 2.06
CA SER A 252 -10.21 2.30 3.48
C SER A 252 -9.15 1.23 3.68
N VAL A 253 -9.30 0.07 3.04
CA VAL A 253 -8.39 -1.05 3.26
C VAL A 253 -6.98 -0.75 2.73
N ALA A 254 -6.85 -0.08 1.59
CA ALA A 254 -5.56 0.33 1.05
C ALA A 254 -4.85 1.32 1.98
N PHE A 255 -5.55 2.36 2.46
CA PHE A 255 -4.96 3.35 3.38
C PHE A 255 -4.63 2.73 4.74
N ASN A 256 -5.49 1.89 5.31
CA ASN A 256 -5.23 1.19 6.57
C ASN A 256 -4.02 0.24 6.47
N SER A 257 -3.77 -0.31 5.28
CA SER A 257 -2.60 -1.16 4.98
C SER A 257 -1.25 -0.43 5.06
N LEU A 258 -1.23 0.91 5.15
CA LEU A 258 -0.02 1.68 5.46
C LEU A 258 0.51 1.33 6.86
N LEU A 259 -0.36 1.33 7.87
CA LEU A 259 0.00 1.00 9.25
C LEU A 259 -0.06 -0.51 9.50
N LEU A 260 -1.20 -1.13 9.20
CA LEU A 260 -1.44 -2.53 9.54
C LEU A 260 -0.49 -3.47 8.78
N GLY A 261 -0.13 -3.11 7.55
CA GLY A 261 0.77 -3.90 6.69
C GLY A 261 2.18 -4.09 7.25
N GLU A 262 2.62 -3.28 8.22
CA GLU A 262 3.93 -3.45 8.89
C GLU A 262 3.85 -4.39 10.12
N ILE A 263 2.64 -4.81 10.52
CA ILE A 263 2.39 -5.65 11.71
C ILE A 263 1.74 -6.98 11.32
N VAL A 264 0.87 -7.00 10.32
CA VAL A 264 0.13 -8.14 9.79
C VAL A 264 0.01 -8.04 8.26
N VAL A 265 -0.23 -9.15 7.58
CA VAL A 265 -0.81 -9.17 6.24
C VAL A 265 -2.26 -8.70 6.37
N PRO A 266 -2.62 -7.55 5.77
CA PRO A 266 -3.99 -7.06 5.80
C PRO A 266 -4.91 -8.02 5.07
N ASP A 267 -5.94 -8.50 5.76
CA ASP A 267 -7.06 -9.20 5.13
C ASP A 267 -8.05 -8.16 4.61
N TRP A 268 -8.20 -8.16 3.28
CA TRP A 268 -9.06 -7.23 2.54
C TRP A 268 -10.50 -7.70 2.43
N ASP A 269 -10.85 -8.74 3.19
CA ASP A 269 -12.15 -9.36 3.22
C ASP A 269 -12.54 -10.05 1.91
N MET A 270 -13.55 -10.91 1.99
CA MET A 270 -14.09 -11.57 0.81
C MET A 270 -14.68 -10.58 -0.20
N PHE A 271 -14.95 -11.06 -1.41
CA PHE A 271 -15.83 -10.38 -2.37
C PHE A 271 -16.75 -11.38 -3.07
N HIS A 272 -17.69 -10.87 -3.86
CA HIS A 272 -18.50 -11.72 -4.75
C HIS A 272 -17.95 -11.61 -6.17
N SER A 273 -17.57 -12.76 -6.76
CA SER A 273 -17.12 -12.82 -8.15
C SER A 273 -18.25 -12.51 -9.14
N LYS A 274 -19.50 -12.83 -8.79
CA LYS A 274 -20.69 -12.46 -9.59
C LYS A 274 -21.39 -11.24 -9.01
N HIS A 275 -20.82 -10.07 -9.29
CA HIS A 275 -21.31 -8.77 -8.83
C HIS A 275 -20.92 -7.65 -9.80
N ASP A 276 -21.69 -6.56 -9.86
CA ASP A 276 -21.43 -5.45 -10.79
C ASP A 276 -20.08 -4.75 -10.53
N THR A 277 -19.54 -4.89 -9.32
CA THR A 277 -18.21 -4.41 -8.91
C THR A 277 -17.16 -5.51 -8.79
N ALA A 278 -17.42 -6.71 -9.32
CA ALA A 278 -16.52 -7.87 -9.16
C ALA A 278 -15.12 -7.64 -9.74
N GLU A 279 -15.01 -7.04 -10.92
CA GLU A 279 -13.71 -6.70 -11.52
C GLU A 279 -12.95 -5.67 -10.67
N PHE A 280 -13.67 -4.68 -10.14
CA PHE A 280 -13.15 -3.64 -9.24
C PHE A 280 -12.56 -4.25 -7.96
N HIS A 281 -13.29 -5.18 -7.32
CA HIS A 281 -12.81 -5.89 -6.14
C HIS A 281 -11.73 -6.94 -6.46
N GLY A 282 -11.85 -7.62 -7.60
CA GLY A 282 -10.90 -8.63 -8.07
C GLY A 282 -9.51 -8.05 -8.28
N ILE A 283 -9.39 -6.97 -9.08
CA ILE A 283 -8.11 -6.27 -9.28
C ILE A 283 -7.51 -5.82 -7.95
N ALA A 284 -8.33 -5.27 -7.05
CA ALA A 284 -7.87 -4.86 -5.72
C ALA A 284 -7.27 -6.03 -4.90
N ARG A 285 -7.83 -7.24 -4.96
CA ARG A 285 -7.23 -8.42 -4.30
C ARG A 285 -5.96 -8.91 -5.01
N ALA A 286 -5.92 -8.84 -6.35
CA ALA A 286 -4.74 -9.22 -7.12
C ALA A 286 -3.49 -8.38 -6.75
N ILE A 287 -3.69 -7.09 -6.50
CA ILE A 287 -2.62 -6.15 -6.14
C ILE A 287 -2.45 -5.97 -4.63
N GLY A 288 -3.41 -6.42 -3.81
CA GLY A 288 -3.43 -6.16 -2.36
C GLY A 288 -2.38 -6.92 -1.56
N GLY A 289 -1.76 -7.96 -2.14
CA GLY A 289 -0.87 -8.89 -1.43
C GLY A 289 -1.57 -9.62 -0.28
N CYS A 290 -2.90 -9.67 -0.34
CA CYS A 290 -3.81 -10.26 0.63
C CYS A 290 -4.30 -11.63 0.14
N ALA A 291 -5.15 -12.27 0.94
CA ALA A 291 -5.90 -13.44 0.48
C ALA A 291 -6.86 -13.09 -0.67
N VAL A 292 -7.16 -14.08 -1.50
CA VAL A 292 -8.24 -14.02 -2.50
C VAL A 292 -9.36 -14.94 -2.05
N TYR A 293 -10.34 -14.37 -1.34
CA TYR A 293 -11.51 -15.10 -0.86
C TYR A 293 -12.78 -14.64 -1.55
N VAL A 294 -13.62 -15.61 -1.91
CA VAL A 294 -15.00 -15.34 -2.35
C VAL A 294 -16.03 -15.82 -1.35
N SER A 295 -17.22 -15.23 -1.42
CA SER A 295 -18.40 -15.68 -0.67
C SER A 295 -19.66 -15.73 -1.56
N ASP A 296 -19.48 -15.99 -2.86
CA ASP A 296 -20.61 -16.18 -3.76
C ASP A 296 -21.50 -17.34 -3.28
N LYS A 297 -22.80 -17.22 -3.58
CA LYS A 297 -23.73 -18.34 -3.43
C LYS A 297 -23.24 -19.52 -4.29
N PRO A 298 -23.26 -20.77 -3.79
CA PRO A 298 -22.92 -21.94 -4.60
C PRO A 298 -23.64 -21.95 -5.94
N GLY A 299 -22.89 -22.26 -7.01
CA GLY A 299 -23.38 -22.23 -8.40
C GLY A 299 -23.54 -20.83 -9.02
N ASN A 300 -23.18 -19.76 -8.30
CA ASN A 300 -23.27 -18.37 -8.79
C ASN A 300 -21.90 -17.69 -8.84
N HIS A 301 -20.84 -18.42 -9.17
CA HIS A 301 -19.53 -17.84 -9.40
C HIS A 301 -19.41 -17.25 -10.82
N ASP A 302 -18.60 -16.22 -10.98
CA ASP A 302 -18.13 -15.75 -12.27
C ASP A 302 -16.73 -16.31 -12.56
N PHE A 303 -16.67 -17.37 -13.38
CA PHE A 303 -15.41 -18.02 -13.69
C PHE A 303 -14.50 -17.19 -14.60
N GLU A 304 -15.02 -16.20 -15.33
CA GLU A 304 -14.19 -15.30 -16.14
C GLU A 304 -13.39 -14.35 -15.23
N ILE A 305 -14.01 -13.85 -14.16
CA ILE A 305 -13.31 -13.08 -13.13
C ILE A 305 -12.33 -13.95 -12.35
N LEU A 306 -12.74 -15.16 -11.95
CA LEU A 306 -11.89 -16.05 -11.14
C LEU A 306 -10.64 -16.53 -11.91
N ARG A 307 -10.76 -16.81 -13.21
CA ARG A 307 -9.60 -17.21 -14.03
C ARG A 307 -8.55 -16.12 -14.21
N LYS A 308 -8.91 -14.84 -14.01
CA LYS A 308 -7.97 -13.70 -14.00
C LYS A 308 -7.23 -13.53 -12.66
N LEU A 309 -7.62 -14.31 -11.63
CA LEU A 309 -7.09 -14.24 -10.26
C LEU A 309 -6.38 -15.51 -9.80
N VAL A 310 -6.91 -16.66 -10.21
CA VAL A 310 -6.59 -17.97 -9.68
C VAL A 310 -6.05 -18.85 -10.80
N LEU A 311 -4.85 -19.42 -10.58
CA LEU A 311 -4.28 -20.40 -11.48
C LEU A 311 -5.09 -21.71 -11.43
N PRO A 312 -5.07 -22.56 -12.46
CA PRO A 312 -5.85 -23.80 -12.47
C PRO A 312 -5.50 -24.80 -11.35
N ASP A 313 -4.33 -24.69 -10.72
CA ASP A 313 -3.96 -25.47 -9.54
C ASP A 313 -4.65 -24.97 -8.25
N GLY A 314 -5.31 -23.80 -8.29
CA GLY A 314 -5.95 -23.16 -7.15
C GLY A 314 -5.07 -22.15 -6.43
N SER A 315 -3.81 -21.99 -6.82
CA SER A 315 -2.91 -20.99 -6.25
C SER A 315 -3.15 -19.60 -6.86
N VAL A 316 -2.69 -18.56 -6.17
CA VAL A 316 -2.81 -17.17 -6.63
C VAL A 316 -1.44 -16.54 -6.92
N LEU A 317 -1.42 -15.54 -7.80
CA LEU A 317 -0.25 -14.72 -8.07
C LEU A 317 -0.16 -13.56 -7.06
N ARG A 318 -0.03 -13.89 -5.77
CA ARG A 318 -0.04 -12.89 -4.69
C ARG A 318 1.20 -12.00 -4.73
N ALA A 319 0.99 -10.68 -4.70
CA ALA A 319 2.07 -9.71 -4.61
C ALA A 319 2.79 -9.74 -3.25
N LYS A 320 4.01 -9.20 -3.20
CA LYS A 320 4.97 -9.36 -2.09
C LYS A 320 4.61 -8.61 -0.82
N HIS A 321 4.13 -7.38 -0.95
CA HIS A 321 3.87 -6.47 0.17
C HIS A 321 2.36 -6.29 0.40
N ALA A 322 1.97 -5.59 1.45
CA ALA A 322 0.60 -5.09 1.55
C ALA A 322 0.36 -4.01 0.50
N GLY A 323 -0.72 -4.11 -0.27
CA GLY A 323 -1.09 -3.10 -1.26
C GLY A 323 -1.35 -1.74 -0.60
N ARG A 324 -0.76 -0.67 -1.12
CA ARG A 324 -0.83 0.67 -0.53
C ARG A 324 -1.12 1.73 -1.59
N PRO A 325 -1.75 2.86 -1.21
CA PRO A 325 -1.87 3.99 -2.11
C PRO A 325 -0.49 4.43 -2.61
N THR A 326 -0.40 4.85 -3.86
CA THR A 326 0.81 5.48 -4.40
C THR A 326 1.12 6.77 -3.66
N ARG A 327 2.38 7.20 -3.70
CA ARG A 327 2.86 8.38 -2.96
C ARG A 327 2.02 9.63 -3.27
N ASP A 328 1.64 9.84 -4.52
CA ASP A 328 0.85 10.99 -4.97
C ASP A 328 -0.63 10.95 -4.53
N CYS A 329 -1.13 9.79 -4.09
CA CYS A 329 -2.47 9.61 -3.53
C CYS A 329 -2.54 9.86 -2.01
N LEU A 330 -1.42 9.80 -1.27
CA LEU A 330 -1.43 9.79 0.20
C LEU A 330 -2.17 10.98 0.84
N PHE A 331 -2.10 12.16 0.24
CA PHE A 331 -2.66 13.42 0.78
C PHE A 331 -3.85 13.94 -0.04
N ARG A 332 -4.56 13.05 -0.75
CA ARG A 332 -5.74 13.38 -1.57
C ARG A 332 -6.88 12.45 -1.20
N ASP A 333 -8.11 12.97 -1.22
CA ASP A 333 -9.31 12.18 -0.94
C ASP A 333 -9.80 11.51 -2.24
N PRO A 334 -9.58 10.20 -2.43
CA PRO A 334 -9.93 9.52 -3.68
C PRO A 334 -11.44 9.23 -3.80
N VAL A 335 -12.24 9.53 -2.78
CA VAL A 335 -13.67 9.21 -2.73
C VAL A 335 -14.53 10.45 -2.93
N MET A 336 -14.11 11.60 -2.37
CA MET A 336 -14.98 12.78 -2.26
C MET A 336 -14.44 14.08 -2.88
N ASP A 337 -13.20 14.13 -3.39
CA ASP A 337 -12.64 15.39 -3.92
C ASP A 337 -13.02 15.72 -5.37
N GLY A 338 -13.73 14.82 -6.06
CA GLY A 338 -14.24 14.98 -7.42
C GLY A 338 -13.17 14.97 -8.52
N LYS A 339 -11.91 14.63 -8.22
CA LYS A 339 -10.81 14.73 -9.20
C LYS A 339 -9.71 13.67 -9.09
N SER A 340 -9.57 13.03 -7.93
CA SER A 340 -8.45 12.12 -7.68
C SER A 340 -8.83 10.66 -7.92
N LEU A 341 -8.06 9.98 -8.77
CA LEU A 341 -8.07 8.51 -8.84
C LEU A 341 -7.33 7.94 -7.62
N LEU A 342 -7.77 6.77 -7.15
CA LEU A 342 -6.98 5.95 -6.24
C LEU A 342 -6.04 5.09 -7.07
N LYS A 343 -4.74 5.19 -6.83
CA LYS A 343 -3.76 4.24 -7.35
C LYS A 343 -3.21 3.42 -6.19
N ILE A 344 -3.11 2.12 -6.37
CA ILE A 344 -2.58 1.17 -5.38
C ILE A 344 -1.41 0.45 -6.04
N TRP A 345 -0.25 0.44 -5.40
CA TRP A 345 0.94 -0.24 -5.89
C TRP A 345 1.30 -1.46 -5.05
N ASN A 346 2.01 -2.39 -5.68
CA ASN A 346 2.69 -3.49 -5.03
C ASN A 346 3.85 -4.00 -5.88
N LEU A 347 4.63 -4.93 -5.33
CA LEU A 347 5.82 -5.49 -5.94
C LEU A 347 5.68 -7.00 -6.13
N ASN A 348 6.19 -7.51 -7.25
CA ASN A 348 6.41 -8.92 -7.52
C ASN A 348 7.91 -9.23 -7.40
N LYS A 349 8.35 -10.42 -7.81
CA LYS A 349 9.78 -10.79 -7.76
C LYS A 349 10.65 -9.98 -8.71
N LEU A 350 10.12 -9.63 -9.88
CA LEU A 350 10.86 -9.01 -10.99
C LEU A 350 10.12 -7.81 -11.62
N SER A 351 8.98 -7.42 -11.08
CA SER A 351 8.12 -6.36 -11.63
C SER A 351 7.32 -5.68 -10.53
N GLY A 352 6.70 -4.55 -10.86
CA GLY A 352 5.67 -3.91 -10.06
C GLY A 352 4.28 -4.12 -10.66
N VAL A 353 3.26 -3.88 -9.85
CA VAL A 353 1.86 -3.82 -10.29
C VAL A 353 1.17 -2.58 -9.72
N VAL A 354 0.40 -1.88 -10.55
CA VAL A 354 -0.38 -0.71 -10.15
C VAL A 354 -1.83 -0.89 -10.59
N GLY A 355 -2.75 -0.90 -9.63
CA GLY A 355 -4.19 -0.79 -9.91
C GLY A 355 -4.66 0.66 -9.79
N VAL A 356 -5.45 1.13 -10.76
CA VAL A 356 -6.03 2.46 -10.80
C VAL A 356 -7.54 2.34 -10.70
N PHE A 357 -8.15 3.08 -9.78
CA PHE A 357 -9.56 2.97 -9.44
C PHE A 357 -10.19 4.37 -9.41
N ASN A 358 -11.34 4.52 -10.08
CA ASN A 358 -12.17 5.69 -9.87
C ASN A 358 -13.16 5.44 -8.73
N CYS A 359 -12.79 5.91 -7.54
CA CYS A 359 -13.59 5.82 -6.32
C CYS A 359 -14.57 7.00 -6.14
N GLN A 360 -14.55 7.98 -7.03
CA GLN A 360 -15.29 9.23 -6.91
C GLN A 360 -16.77 9.06 -7.29
N GLY A 361 -17.64 9.72 -6.53
CA GLY A 361 -19.07 9.82 -6.88
C GLY A 361 -19.88 8.54 -6.66
N ALA A 362 -19.31 7.50 -6.04
CA ALA A 362 -20.06 6.29 -5.66
C ALA A 362 -20.59 6.35 -4.22
N GLY A 363 -19.89 7.03 -3.30
CA GLY A 363 -20.25 7.09 -1.89
C GLY A 363 -19.55 8.23 -1.15
N SER A 364 -19.80 8.35 0.16
CA SER A 364 -19.22 9.38 1.02
C SER A 364 -18.69 8.77 2.31
N TRP A 365 -17.53 9.25 2.78
CA TRP A 365 -16.97 8.83 4.06
C TRP A 365 -18.00 8.96 5.19
N PRO A 366 -18.10 7.96 6.08
CA PRO A 366 -18.89 8.07 7.31
C PRO A 366 -18.52 9.33 8.10
N LEU A 367 -19.50 9.90 8.81
CA LEU A 367 -19.33 11.10 9.65
C LEU A 367 -18.99 12.41 8.89
N LYS A 368 -18.82 12.40 7.56
CA LYS A 368 -18.76 13.62 6.75
C LYS A 368 -20.16 14.01 6.26
N GLN A 369 -20.45 15.31 6.24
CA GLN A 369 -21.71 15.82 5.67
C GLN A 369 -21.74 15.56 4.16
N THR A 370 -22.86 15.01 3.69
CA THR A 370 -23.13 14.83 2.26
C THR A 370 -23.38 16.18 1.60
N ILE A 371 -22.61 16.50 0.56
CA ILE A 371 -23.06 17.48 -0.43
C ILE A 371 -24.25 16.81 -1.14
N LYS A 372 -25.44 17.41 -1.03
CA LYS A 372 -26.72 16.84 -1.49
C LYS A 372 -26.83 16.63 -3.01
N ASP A 373 -25.82 17.02 -3.77
CA ASP A 373 -25.81 16.97 -5.23
C ASP A 373 -24.78 15.93 -5.71
N MET A 374 -25.05 14.65 -5.46
CA MET A 374 -24.33 13.60 -6.19
C MET A 374 -24.79 13.64 -7.64
N PRO A 375 -23.89 13.88 -8.62
CA PRO A 375 -24.30 13.96 -10.01
C PRO A 375 -24.94 12.65 -10.46
N SER A 376 -26.06 12.73 -11.16
CA SER A 376 -26.77 11.56 -11.72
C SER A 376 -25.98 10.84 -12.81
N THR A 377 -24.88 11.43 -13.28
CA THR A 377 -23.98 10.88 -14.30
C THR A 377 -22.69 10.38 -13.66
N PRO A 378 -22.18 9.19 -14.07
CA PRO A 378 -20.87 8.70 -13.64
C PRO A 378 -19.79 9.76 -13.87
N LEU A 379 -19.04 10.07 -12.83
CA LEU A 379 -17.96 11.03 -12.95
C LEU A 379 -16.81 10.37 -13.72
N VAL A 380 -16.43 10.97 -14.85
CA VAL A 380 -15.28 10.52 -15.64
C VAL A 380 -14.10 11.42 -15.31
N ILE A 381 -13.04 10.84 -14.75
CA ILE A 381 -11.82 11.57 -14.41
C ILE A 381 -10.60 10.93 -15.07
N SER A 382 -9.58 11.75 -15.29
CA SER A 382 -8.30 11.30 -15.81
C SER A 382 -7.20 11.45 -14.78
N GLY A 383 -6.22 10.55 -14.83
CA GLY A 383 -4.96 10.65 -14.11
C GLY A 383 -3.85 10.02 -14.92
N ASN A 384 -2.69 9.87 -14.29
CA ASN A 384 -1.50 9.31 -14.93
C ASN A 384 -0.93 8.17 -14.08
N VAL A 385 -0.43 7.14 -14.76
CA VAL A 385 0.35 6.04 -14.18
C VAL A 385 1.79 6.17 -14.65
N SER A 386 2.73 6.00 -13.73
CA SER A 386 4.17 6.11 -13.96
C SER A 386 4.92 4.94 -13.31
N PRO A 387 6.08 4.50 -13.83
CA PRO A 387 6.93 3.57 -13.10
C PRO A 387 7.29 4.04 -11.68
N CYS A 388 7.43 5.36 -11.47
CA CYS A 388 7.59 5.97 -10.14
C CYS A 388 6.44 5.69 -9.15
N ASP A 389 5.28 5.22 -9.61
CA ASP A 389 4.16 4.88 -8.73
C ASP A 389 4.41 3.59 -7.95
N VAL A 390 5.31 2.71 -8.41
CA VAL A 390 5.72 1.51 -7.68
C VAL A 390 6.91 1.86 -6.80
N GLU A 391 6.64 2.01 -5.51
CA GLU A 391 7.69 2.20 -4.52
C GLU A 391 8.63 0.98 -4.50
N PHE A 392 9.95 1.23 -4.40
CA PHE A 392 10.99 0.19 -4.37
C PHE A 392 11.12 -0.65 -5.66
N ILE A 393 10.64 -0.17 -6.82
CA ILE A 393 10.80 -0.89 -8.09
C ILE A 393 12.28 -1.15 -8.45
N GLU A 394 13.19 -0.28 -8.00
CA GLU A 394 14.63 -0.43 -8.20
C GLU A 394 15.18 -1.70 -7.51
N ASP A 395 14.58 -2.14 -6.39
CA ASP A 395 15.00 -3.36 -5.67
C ASP A 395 14.82 -4.63 -6.51
N VAL A 396 13.97 -4.60 -7.54
CA VAL A 396 13.69 -5.74 -8.44
C VAL A 396 14.14 -5.48 -9.88
N ALA A 397 14.71 -4.31 -10.16
CA ALA A 397 15.17 -3.93 -11.49
C ALA A 397 16.31 -4.80 -12.01
N GLY A 398 17.17 -5.28 -11.10
CA GLY A 398 18.36 -6.06 -11.42
C GLY A 398 19.52 -5.18 -11.90
N GLU A 399 20.75 -5.67 -11.78
CA GLU A 399 21.97 -4.90 -12.07
C GLU A 399 22.07 -4.44 -13.52
N ASN A 400 21.48 -5.20 -14.45
CA ASN A 400 21.50 -4.90 -15.90
C ASN A 400 20.33 -4.02 -16.35
N TRP A 401 19.61 -3.36 -15.44
CA TRP A 401 18.51 -2.44 -15.78
C TRP A 401 19.02 -1.20 -16.53
N ASN A 402 18.33 -0.81 -17.61
CA ASN A 402 18.74 0.32 -18.45
C ASN A 402 18.08 1.67 -18.09
N GLY A 403 17.26 1.73 -17.04
CA GLY A 403 16.50 2.93 -16.65
C GLY A 403 15.07 3.01 -17.19
N ASP A 404 14.71 2.17 -18.17
CA ASP A 404 13.37 2.12 -18.76
C ASP A 404 12.56 0.92 -18.24
N PHE A 405 11.25 0.98 -18.50
CA PHE A 405 10.26 0.00 -18.12
C PHE A 405 9.37 -0.35 -19.30
N ALA A 406 9.00 -1.61 -19.39
CA ALA A 406 7.89 -2.08 -20.19
C ALA A 406 6.63 -2.03 -19.31
N VAL A 407 5.65 -1.25 -19.73
CA VAL A 407 4.39 -1.04 -19.02
C VAL A 407 3.26 -1.63 -19.83
N TYR A 408 2.62 -2.67 -19.28
CA TYR A 408 1.51 -3.38 -19.91
C TYR A 408 0.19 -3.02 -19.23
N ALA A 409 -0.76 -2.48 -20.00
CA ALA A 409 -2.11 -2.16 -19.56
C ALA A 409 -3.04 -3.35 -19.81
N PHE A 410 -3.64 -3.87 -18.73
CA PHE A 410 -4.40 -5.12 -18.79
C PHE A 410 -5.67 -5.04 -19.64
N ASN A 411 -6.50 -3.98 -19.48
CA ASN A 411 -7.80 -3.95 -20.16
C ASN A 411 -7.66 -3.74 -21.67
N SER A 412 -6.72 -2.89 -22.08
CA SER A 412 -6.44 -2.61 -23.50
C SER A 412 -5.53 -3.65 -24.16
N GLY A 413 -4.77 -4.41 -23.37
CA GLY A 413 -3.71 -5.29 -23.87
C GLY A 413 -2.53 -4.54 -24.49
N SER A 414 -2.37 -3.24 -24.20
CA SER A 414 -1.34 -2.40 -24.83
C SER A 414 -0.02 -2.41 -24.04
N LEU A 415 1.09 -2.50 -24.76
CA LEU A 415 2.45 -2.39 -24.23
C LEU A 415 3.07 -1.02 -24.59
N SER A 416 3.76 -0.40 -23.64
CA SER A 416 4.50 0.84 -23.85
C SER A 416 5.85 0.79 -23.15
N ARG A 417 6.88 1.38 -23.76
CA ARG A 417 8.18 1.59 -23.13
C ARG A 417 8.23 2.99 -22.53
N LEU A 418 8.56 3.10 -21.25
CA LEU A 418 8.63 4.38 -20.53
C LEU A 418 9.92 4.48 -19.70
N PRO A 419 10.55 5.67 -19.62
CA PRO A 419 11.54 5.93 -18.59
C PRO A 419 10.87 6.02 -17.22
N MET A 420 11.67 6.02 -16.14
CA MET A 420 11.20 6.12 -14.75
C MET A 420 10.15 7.24 -14.51
N ASN A 421 10.41 8.45 -15.05
CA ASN A 421 9.52 9.61 -14.94
C ASN A 421 8.44 9.69 -16.05
N GLY A 422 8.41 8.73 -16.97
CA GLY A 422 7.41 8.63 -18.03
C GLY A 422 6.03 8.32 -17.45
N ASN A 423 4.98 8.60 -18.23
CA ASN A 423 3.62 8.33 -17.79
C ASN A 423 2.67 7.94 -18.93
N ILE A 424 1.62 7.20 -18.57
CA ILE A 424 0.46 6.87 -19.40
C ILE A 424 -0.77 7.54 -18.80
N LYS A 425 -1.55 8.21 -19.65
CA LYS A 425 -2.83 8.80 -19.26
C LYS A 425 -3.89 7.70 -19.16
N VAL A 426 -4.62 7.71 -18.05
CA VAL A 426 -5.73 6.79 -17.77
C VAL A 426 -6.99 7.61 -17.54
N THR A 427 -8.13 7.17 -18.10
CA THR A 427 -9.42 7.85 -17.96
C THR A 427 -10.49 6.84 -17.59
N LEU A 428 -11.13 7.03 -16.44
CA LEU A 428 -12.05 6.06 -15.85
C LEU A 428 -13.34 6.74 -15.43
N ALA A 429 -14.48 6.12 -15.75
CA ALA A 429 -15.76 6.44 -15.14
C ALA A 429 -15.83 5.90 -13.70
N THR A 430 -16.73 6.42 -12.87
CA THR A 430 -17.00 5.91 -11.51
C THR A 430 -17.13 4.38 -11.50
N LEU A 431 -16.51 3.72 -10.51
CA LEU A 431 -16.48 2.25 -10.35
C LEU A 431 -15.79 1.50 -11.49
N LYS A 432 -15.02 2.18 -12.36
CA LYS A 432 -14.12 1.55 -13.32
C LYS A 432 -12.69 1.58 -12.82
N CYS A 433 -11.92 0.60 -13.28
CA CYS A 433 -10.54 0.38 -12.90
C CYS A 433 -9.71 -0.21 -14.04
N GLU A 434 -8.41 -0.09 -13.91
CA GLU A 434 -7.41 -0.72 -14.79
C GLU A 434 -6.20 -1.16 -13.95
N THR A 435 -5.46 -2.17 -14.41
CA THR A 435 -4.21 -2.60 -13.77
C THR A 435 -3.07 -2.59 -14.77
N PHE A 436 -1.89 -2.21 -14.28
CA PHE A 436 -0.67 -2.05 -15.05
C PHE A 436 0.42 -2.95 -14.46
N THR A 437 1.05 -3.77 -15.29
CA THR A 437 2.31 -4.43 -14.94
C THR A 437 3.47 -3.54 -15.37
N ILE A 438 4.38 -3.23 -14.44
CA ILE A 438 5.54 -2.38 -14.67
C ILE A 438 6.78 -3.25 -14.56
N SER A 439 7.35 -3.65 -15.69
CA SER A 439 8.53 -4.52 -15.73
C SER A 439 9.79 -3.73 -16.11
N PRO A 440 10.83 -3.71 -15.27
CA PRO A 440 12.13 -3.13 -15.61
C PRO A 440 12.72 -3.76 -16.87
N ILE A 441 13.28 -2.94 -17.77
CA ILE A 441 13.93 -3.41 -19.00
C ILE A 441 15.41 -3.65 -18.73
N ARG A 442 15.83 -4.91 -18.83
CA ARG A 442 17.22 -5.33 -18.66
C ARG A 442 17.93 -5.44 -20.00
N VAL A 443 19.21 -5.12 -20.03
CA VAL A 443 20.10 -5.39 -21.17
C VAL A 443 20.73 -6.76 -20.96
N LEU A 444 20.43 -7.72 -21.84
CA LEU A 444 20.86 -9.11 -21.72
C LEU A 444 21.55 -9.57 -23.02
N GLY A 445 22.45 -10.55 -22.91
CA GLY A 445 23.19 -11.10 -24.05
C GLY A 445 23.99 -10.02 -24.81
N GLU A 446 23.93 -10.02 -26.15
CA GLU A 446 24.59 -9.02 -27.01
C GLU A 446 23.82 -7.68 -27.12
N GLY A 447 23.24 -7.20 -26.02
CA GLY A 447 22.57 -5.90 -25.96
C GLY A 447 21.05 -5.94 -26.22
N VAL A 448 20.42 -7.10 -26.07
CA VAL A 448 18.95 -7.23 -26.18
C VAL A 448 18.29 -6.56 -24.98
N HIS A 449 17.37 -5.63 -25.24
CA HIS A 449 16.53 -5.05 -24.18
C HIS A 449 15.32 -5.96 -23.95
N PHE A 450 15.20 -6.51 -22.75
CA PHE A 450 14.19 -7.52 -22.43
C PHE A 450 13.49 -7.24 -21.10
N ALA A 451 12.17 -7.45 -21.04
CA ALA A 451 11.40 -7.34 -19.80
C ALA A 451 10.23 -8.35 -19.79
N PRO A 452 10.20 -9.32 -18.87
CA PRO A 452 9.10 -10.27 -18.78
C PRO A 452 7.85 -9.62 -18.17
N ILE A 453 6.71 -9.67 -18.87
CA ILE A 453 5.43 -9.15 -18.36
C ILE A 453 4.68 -10.23 -17.56
N GLY A 454 4.81 -11.50 -17.94
CA GLY A 454 4.18 -12.64 -17.25
C GLY A 454 2.91 -13.14 -17.94
N LEU A 455 1.93 -13.64 -17.18
CA LEU A 455 0.67 -14.16 -17.72
C LEU A 455 -0.31 -13.01 -18.00
N LEU A 456 -0.44 -12.64 -19.27
CA LEU A 456 -1.11 -11.41 -19.73
C LEU A 456 -2.60 -11.34 -19.40
N ASP A 457 -3.23 -12.48 -19.14
CA ASP A 457 -4.65 -12.61 -18.83
C ASP A 457 -4.93 -12.66 -17.31
N MET A 458 -3.89 -12.50 -16.48
CA MET A 458 -3.99 -12.38 -15.03
C MET A 458 -3.91 -10.91 -14.59
N TYR A 459 -4.73 -10.49 -13.63
CA TYR A 459 -4.71 -9.11 -13.11
C TYR A 459 -3.35 -8.72 -12.50
N ASN A 460 -2.64 -9.68 -11.91
CA ASN A 460 -1.24 -9.54 -11.49
C ASN A 460 -0.32 -10.41 -12.37
N SER A 461 -0.24 -10.07 -13.67
CA SER A 461 0.54 -10.79 -14.68
C SER A 461 1.98 -11.07 -14.24
N GLY A 462 2.67 -10.03 -13.75
CA GLY A 462 4.07 -10.12 -13.34
C GLY A 462 4.33 -11.03 -12.14
N GLY A 463 3.28 -11.37 -11.36
CA GLY A 463 3.37 -12.30 -10.25
C GLY A 463 3.65 -13.75 -10.66
N ALA A 464 3.52 -14.07 -11.95
CA ALA A 464 3.87 -15.37 -12.51
C ALA A 464 5.37 -15.53 -12.79
N VAL A 465 6.13 -14.45 -12.89
CA VAL A 465 7.55 -14.50 -13.27
C VAL A 465 8.42 -14.76 -12.04
N GLU A 466 9.21 -15.83 -12.10
CA GLU A 466 9.96 -16.36 -10.97
C GLU A 466 11.44 -15.99 -11.01
N SER A 467 12.07 -16.15 -12.17
CA SER A 467 13.44 -15.73 -12.42
C SER A 467 13.64 -15.37 -13.88
N ILE A 468 14.71 -14.61 -14.13
CA ILE A 468 15.26 -14.36 -15.46
C ILE A 468 16.77 -14.51 -15.34
N ASP A 469 17.35 -15.35 -16.18
CA ASP A 469 18.75 -15.72 -16.16
C ASP A 469 19.36 -15.58 -17.56
N GLU A 470 20.61 -15.12 -17.62
CA GLU A 470 21.43 -15.15 -18.83
C GLU A 470 22.49 -16.24 -18.70
N ASN A 471 22.58 -17.15 -19.68
CA ASN A 471 23.57 -18.22 -19.62
C ASN A 471 24.87 -17.80 -20.31
N MET A 472 25.73 -17.06 -19.60
CA MET A 472 27.04 -16.62 -20.13
C MET A 472 28.02 -17.76 -20.47
N LYS A 473 27.76 -18.99 -20.03
CA LYS A 473 28.78 -20.06 -20.08
C LYS A 473 28.87 -20.82 -21.40
N ASN A 474 27.85 -20.80 -22.28
CA ASN A 474 27.86 -21.62 -23.51
C ASN A 474 27.27 -20.99 -24.79
N SER A 475 26.64 -19.81 -24.76
CA SER A 475 26.25 -19.04 -25.96
C SER A 475 25.74 -17.64 -25.55
N SER A 476 26.26 -16.57 -26.15
CA SER A 476 25.90 -15.16 -25.86
C SER A 476 24.46 -14.75 -26.23
N GLU A 477 23.61 -15.70 -26.60
CA GLU A 477 22.34 -15.47 -27.31
C GLU A 477 21.09 -16.06 -26.60
N LEU A 478 21.20 -16.52 -25.35
CA LEU A 478 20.13 -17.24 -24.66
C LEU A 478 19.59 -16.49 -23.44
N ILE A 479 18.29 -16.16 -23.45
CA ILE A 479 17.55 -15.63 -22.29
C ILE A 479 16.65 -16.73 -21.73
N LYS A 480 16.84 -17.08 -20.45
CA LYS A 480 16.00 -18.06 -19.75
C LYS A 480 15.06 -17.37 -18.77
N ILE A 481 13.82 -17.82 -18.72
CA ILE A 481 12.79 -17.27 -17.84
C ILE A 481 12.07 -18.44 -17.19
N LYS A 482 11.93 -18.37 -15.87
CA LYS A 482 11.08 -19.30 -15.14
C LYS A 482 9.73 -18.64 -14.87
N VAL A 483 8.66 -19.31 -15.25
CA VAL A 483 7.28 -18.81 -15.09
C VAL A 483 6.45 -19.84 -14.35
N ARG A 484 5.55 -19.40 -13.47
CA ARG A 484 4.57 -20.25 -12.79
C ARG A 484 3.19 -20.07 -13.39
N GLY A 485 2.59 -21.17 -13.84
CA GLY A 485 1.23 -21.20 -14.39
C GLY A 485 1.22 -21.47 -15.89
N CYS A 486 0.07 -21.20 -16.50
CA CYS A 486 -0.30 -21.62 -17.85
C CYS A 486 -1.17 -20.51 -18.50
N GLY A 487 -1.27 -20.51 -19.83
CA GLY A 487 -1.98 -19.46 -20.60
C GLY A 487 -1.03 -18.51 -21.34
N ARG A 488 -1.54 -17.36 -21.77
CA ARG A 488 -0.81 -16.43 -22.64
C ARG A 488 0.29 -15.70 -21.88
N PHE A 489 1.53 -16.06 -22.15
CA PHE A 489 2.71 -15.37 -21.64
C PHE A 489 3.07 -14.18 -22.54
N GLY A 490 3.58 -13.10 -21.93
CA GLY A 490 4.11 -11.96 -22.66
C GLY A 490 5.41 -11.40 -22.09
N ALA A 491 6.20 -10.82 -22.98
CA ALA A 491 7.41 -10.08 -22.67
C ALA A 491 7.61 -8.91 -23.64
N TYR A 492 8.32 -7.88 -23.21
CA TYR A 492 8.92 -6.90 -24.11
C TYR A 492 10.29 -7.40 -24.57
N THR A 493 10.58 -7.27 -25.86
CA THR A 493 11.92 -7.44 -26.41
C THR A 493 12.20 -6.45 -27.54
N SER A 494 13.41 -5.91 -27.61
CA SER A 494 13.82 -4.98 -28.68
C SER A 494 14.13 -5.66 -30.01
N LEU A 495 14.40 -6.96 -30.00
CA LEU A 495 14.74 -7.75 -31.19
C LEU A 495 13.82 -8.96 -31.28
N LYS A 496 13.53 -9.43 -32.50
CA LYS A 496 12.78 -10.67 -32.67
C LYS A 496 13.71 -11.87 -32.36
N PRO A 497 13.35 -12.78 -31.45
CA PRO A 497 14.10 -14.04 -31.28
C PRO A 497 14.09 -14.88 -32.56
N ARG A 498 15.11 -15.72 -32.74
CA ARG A 498 15.17 -16.73 -33.81
C ARG A 498 14.27 -17.91 -33.50
N SER A 499 14.23 -18.36 -32.24
CA SER A 499 13.36 -19.44 -31.77
C SER A 499 13.02 -19.30 -30.29
N CYS A 500 11.98 -20.02 -29.87
CA CYS A 500 11.54 -20.14 -28.49
C CYS A 500 11.43 -21.63 -28.13
N MET A 501 11.89 -21.99 -26.94
CA MET A 501 11.65 -23.32 -26.35
C MET A 501 10.91 -23.17 -25.03
N VAL A 502 9.95 -24.06 -24.77
CA VAL A 502 9.29 -24.22 -23.48
C VAL A 502 9.54 -25.64 -23.00
N ASP A 503 10.17 -25.79 -21.84
CA ASP A 503 10.57 -27.09 -21.26
C ASP A 503 11.36 -27.98 -22.24
N MET A 504 12.25 -27.36 -23.03
CA MET A 504 13.08 -27.98 -24.07
C MET A 504 12.33 -28.42 -25.34
N GLU A 505 11.06 -28.07 -25.51
CA GLU A 505 10.30 -28.27 -26.75
C GLU A 505 10.13 -26.95 -27.51
N GLU A 506 10.27 -26.98 -28.84
CA GLU A 506 10.15 -25.78 -29.67
C GLU A 506 8.68 -25.33 -29.74
N GLU A 507 8.46 -24.04 -29.48
CA GLU A 507 7.11 -23.45 -29.42
C GLU A 507 6.98 -22.23 -30.34
N GLU A 508 5.79 -22.05 -30.88
CA GLU A 508 5.48 -20.88 -31.70
C GLU A 508 5.26 -19.64 -30.82
N PHE A 509 5.69 -18.48 -31.33
CA PHE A 509 5.48 -17.20 -30.68
C PHE A 509 5.11 -16.13 -31.70
N ILE A 510 4.42 -15.09 -31.22
CA ILE A 510 4.05 -13.91 -31.98
C ILE A 510 4.94 -12.76 -31.51
N TYR A 511 5.45 -11.97 -32.45
CA TYR A 511 6.24 -10.77 -32.16
C TYR A 511 5.69 -9.57 -32.91
N ASN A 512 5.35 -8.51 -32.17
CA ASN A 512 4.96 -7.23 -32.73
C ASN A 512 6.17 -6.29 -32.77
N SER A 513 6.67 -5.99 -33.97
CA SER A 513 7.84 -5.13 -34.17
C SER A 513 7.60 -3.65 -33.87
N GLU A 514 6.35 -3.19 -33.79
CA GLU A 514 6.04 -1.78 -33.51
C GLU A 514 6.21 -1.44 -32.03
N ASN A 515 5.82 -2.34 -31.13
CA ASN A 515 5.86 -2.11 -29.69
C ASN A 515 6.79 -3.07 -28.92
N GLY A 516 7.38 -4.06 -29.61
CA GLY A 516 8.28 -5.05 -29.02
C GLY A 516 7.57 -6.13 -28.21
N LEU A 517 6.24 -6.23 -28.27
CA LEU A 517 5.49 -7.26 -27.55
C LEU A 517 5.71 -8.63 -28.19
N LEU A 518 6.27 -9.54 -27.41
CA LEU A 518 6.34 -10.96 -27.71
C LEU A 518 5.28 -11.72 -26.88
N THR A 519 4.55 -12.63 -27.50
CA THR A 519 3.59 -13.51 -26.81
C THR A 519 3.70 -14.96 -27.27
N LEU A 520 3.50 -15.90 -26.34
CA LEU A 520 3.31 -17.32 -26.62
C LEU A 520 2.29 -17.94 -25.66
N ASP A 521 1.74 -19.09 -26.00
CA ASP A 521 0.78 -19.80 -25.16
C ASP A 521 1.47 -20.94 -24.39
N LEU A 522 1.44 -20.86 -23.07
CA LEU A 522 1.95 -21.92 -22.19
C LEU A 522 0.85 -22.99 -22.01
N THR A 523 0.94 -24.06 -22.80
CA THR A 523 -0.02 -25.18 -22.78
C THR A 523 0.38 -26.29 -21.81
N GLY A 524 -0.55 -26.98 -21.15
CA GLY A 524 -0.25 -28.10 -20.25
C GLY A 524 -0.48 -27.79 -18.76
N ASP A 525 0.12 -28.60 -17.88
CA ASP A 525 -0.10 -28.50 -16.43
C ASP A 525 0.46 -27.18 -15.87
N CYS A 526 -0.27 -26.56 -14.94
CA CYS A 526 0.00 -25.23 -14.41
C CYS A 526 1.09 -25.23 -13.31
N ASN A 527 2.19 -25.92 -13.61
CA ASN A 527 3.42 -25.97 -12.84
C ASN A 527 4.36 -24.82 -13.24
N PHE A 528 5.62 -24.91 -12.81
CA PHE A 528 6.68 -24.06 -13.33
C PHE A 528 7.07 -24.49 -14.74
N ARG A 529 7.32 -23.50 -15.60
CA ARG A 529 7.74 -23.64 -17.00
C ARG A 529 9.04 -22.89 -17.20
N ASP A 530 9.98 -23.53 -17.88
CA ASP A 530 11.24 -22.91 -18.29
C ASP A 530 11.12 -22.47 -19.75
N ILE A 531 11.16 -21.16 -19.97
CA ILE A 531 11.10 -20.56 -21.31
C ILE A 531 12.49 -20.12 -21.70
N GLU A 532 12.92 -20.48 -22.91
CA GLU A 532 14.20 -20.10 -23.48
C GLU A 532 13.99 -19.36 -24.80
N PHE A 533 14.52 -18.14 -24.91
CA PHE A 533 14.56 -17.38 -26.15
C PHE A 533 15.99 -17.35 -26.70
N ILE A 534 16.13 -17.76 -27.96
CA ILE A 534 17.40 -17.74 -28.69
C ILE A 534 17.37 -16.55 -29.66
N TYR A 535 18.32 -15.63 -29.51
CA TYR A 535 18.49 -14.44 -30.37
C TYR A 535 19.55 -14.65 -31.43
#